data_AF-A0A7S1CUJ7-F1
#
_entry.id   AF-A0A7S1CUJ7-F1
#
_cell.length_a   1.000
_cell.length_b   1.000
_cell.length_c   1.000
_cell.angle_alpha   90.00
_cell.angle_beta   90.00
_cell.angle_gamma   90.00
#
_symmetry.space_group_name_H-M   'P 1'
#
loop_
_entity.id
_entity.type
_entity.pdbx_description
1 polymer ?
#
loop_
_entity_poly.entity_id
_entity_poly.type
_entity_poly.pdbx_seq_one_letter_code
_entity_poly.pdbx_strand_id
1 'polypeptide(L)'
;MLIVKLCASFQSGRNVLPHCRSNSLAQNRHGTSLAAGLFGKKEQEEPSSSTTQPQAAAPIPTRLFNIPAKSIKPGGMRVVLGFSLIGLQNTPDQGSWKANQSSDTVLDMVFRDNSAMFSITLGDDGISFDRYGTP
;
A
#
# COMPACT_ATOMS: atom_id res chain seq x y z
N MET A 1 -12.16 -13.49 18.57
CA MET A 1 -11.80 -12.49 19.60
C MET A 1 -10.34 -12.03 19.39
N LEU A 2 -10.02 -11.46 18.22
CA LEU A 2 -8.66 -11.02 17.86
C LEU A 2 -8.60 -9.53 17.47
N ILE A 3 -9.75 -8.95 17.07
CA ILE A 3 -9.87 -7.58 16.55
C ILE A 3 -9.76 -6.50 17.63
N VAL A 4 -10.02 -6.84 18.91
CA VAL A 4 -10.04 -5.85 20.00
C VAL A 4 -8.62 -5.48 20.46
N LYS A 5 -7.62 -6.33 20.19
CA LYS A 5 -6.26 -6.16 20.77
C LYS A 5 -5.35 -5.22 19.98
N LEU A 6 -5.67 -4.89 18.71
CA LEU A 6 -4.91 -3.91 17.94
C LEU A 6 -5.26 -2.45 18.26
N CYS A 7 -6.44 -2.19 18.83
CA CYS A 7 -6.88 -0.83 19.16
C CYS A 7 -6.22 -0.28 20.44
N ALA A 8 -5.79 -1.16 21.35
CA ALA A 8 -5.32 -0.76 22.68
C ALA A 8 -3.92 -0.13 22.72
N SER A 9 -3.13 -0.22 21.63
CA SER A 9 -1.79 0.36 21.59
C SER A 9 -1.74 1.81 21.11
N PHE A 10 -2.87 2.43 20.77
CA PHE A 10 -2.86 3.76 20.15
C PHE A 10 -3.78 4.82 20.81
N GLN A 11 -4.61 4.44 21.79
CA GLN A 11 -5.46 5.40 22.50
C GLN A 11 -4.83 5.83 23.83
N SER A 12 -3.82 6.68 23.73
CA SER A 12 -3.46 7.58 24.82
C SER A 12 -3.44 9.01 24.28
N GLY A 13 -4.58 9.67 24.38
CA GLY A 13 -4.66 11.12 24.24
C GLY A 13 -5.76 11.67 23.34
N ARG A 14 -6.80 12.18 24.01
CA ARG A 14 -7.54 13.42 23.67
C ARG A 14 -8.70 13.32 22.66
N ASN A 15 -9.89 13.27 23.27
CA ASN A 15 -11.15 13.85 22.82
C ASN A 15 -10.98 15.12 21.97
N VAL A 16 -11.54 15.14 20.74
CA VAL A 16 -12.36 16.22 20.14
C VAL A 16 -13.04 15.66 18.87
N LEU A 17 -14.38 15.61 18.85
CA LEU A 17 -15.21 15.55 17.63
C LEU A 17 -15.39 16.99 17.10
N PRO A 18 -15.44 17.27 15.78
CA PRO A 18 -16.76 17.30 15.13
C PRO A 18 -16.84 17.13 13.58
N HIS A 19 -18.08 16.89 13.15
CA HIS A 19 -18.78 17.36 11.95
C HIS A 19 -18.44 16.80 10.54
N CYS A 20 -19.35 15.95 10.06
CA CYS A 20 -19.58 15.69 8.65
C CYS A 20 -20.13 16.94 7.95
N ARG A 21 -19.59 17.28 6.77
CA ARG A 21 -20.22 18.23 5.83
C ARG A 21 -20.22 17.64 4.42
N SER A 22 -21.42 17.34 3.94
CA SER A 22 -21.76 16.99 2.56
C SER A 22 -21.80 18.26 1.70
N ASN A 23 -21.29 18.19 0.47
CA ASN A 23 -21.61 19.05 -0.68
C ASN A 23 -21.14 18.27 -1.94
N SER A 24 -22.05 17.65 -2.70
CA SER A 24 -22.78 18.18 -3.87
C SER A 24 -21.95 18.25 -5.17
N LEU A 25 -22.29 17.33 -6.09
CA LEU A 25 -22.40 17.46 -7.55
C LEU A 25 -21.40 18.35 -8.30
N ALA A 26 -20.53 17.70 -9.09
CA ALA A 26 -20.11 18.20 -10.40
C ALA A 26 -19.83 17.02 -11.34
N GLN A 27 -20.80 16.70 -12.20
CA GLN A 27 -20.56 15.95 -13.43
C GLN A 27 -19.82 16.86 -14.40
N ASN A 28 -18.72 16.39 -14.99
CA ASN A 28 -18.25 16.95 -16.24
C ASN A 28 -17.81 15.82 -17.17
N ARG A 29 -18.51 15.71 -18.30
CA ARG A 29 -18.36 14.69 -19.35
C ARG A 29 -17.64 15.33 -20.54
N HIS A 30 -16.37 15.04 -20.76
CA HIS A 30 -15.67 15.18 -22.04
C HIS A 30 -14.39 14.33 -21.90
N GLY A 31 -13.95 13.44 -22.78
CA GLY A 31 -14.33 12.97 -24.10
C GLY A 31 -13.28 11.91 -24.44
N THR A 32 -13.68 10.77 -25.01
CA THR A 32 -12.76 9.69 -25.38
C THR A 32 -12.03 10.06 -26.67
N SER A 33 -10.73 10.33 -26.59
CA SER A 33 -9.84 10.39 -27.75
C SER A 33 -8.78 9.30 -27.59
N LEU A 34 -9.02 8.16 -28.24
CA LEU A 34 -8.01 7.15 -28.52
C LEU A 34 -7.33 7.56 -29.83
N ALA A 35 -6.45 8.54 -29.75
CA ALA A 35 -5.62 8.97 -30.88
C ALA A 35 -4.23 8.35 -30.76
N ALA A 36 -3.99 7.37 -31.63
CA ALA A 36 -2.71 7.10 -32.30
C ALA A 36 -1.44 6.93 -31.43
N GLY A 37 -1.04 5.67 -31.22
CA GLY A 37 0.31 5.32 -30.77
C GLY A 37 0.61 3.83 -30.65
N LEU A 38 -0.22 2.96 -31.25
CA LEU A 38 -0.04 1.51 -31.24
C LEU A 38 0.80 1.13 -32.47
N PHE A 39 2.06 0.71 -32.27
CA PHE A 39 3.06 0.24 -33.25
C PHE A 39 4.17 1.25 -33.65
N GLY A 40 5.34 1.08 -33.01
CA GLY A 40 6.62 1.03 -33.71
C GLY A 40 7.52 2.26 -33.63
N LYS A 41 8.51 2.21 -32.74
CA LYS A 41 9.89 2.49 -33.12
C LYS A 41 10.87 1.79 -32.18
N LYS A 42 11.69 0.95 -32.79
CA LYS A 42 12.83 0.23 -32.22
C LYS A 42 14.02 1.16 -32.43
N GLU A 43 14.55 1.75 -31.37
CA GLU A 43 15.83 2.45 -31.41
C GLU A 43 16.82 1.68 -30.53
N GLN A 44 17.93 1.36 -31.18
CA GLN A 44 19.01 0.52 -30.74
C GLN A 44 19.99 1.44 -29.99
N GLU A 45 20.16 1.20 -28.69
CA GLU A 45 21.09 1.96 -27.85
C GLU A 45 22.15 1.03 -27.27
N GLU A 46 23.38 1.41 -27.54
CA GLU A 46 24.65 0.81 -27.14
C GLU A 46 24.77 0.58 -25.63
N PRO A 47 25.53 -0.45 -25.21
CA PRO A 47 25.76 -0.79 -23.80
C PRO A 47 26.68 0.25 -23.15
N SER A 48 26.07 1.31 -22.62
CA SER A 48 26.75 2.30 -21.80
C SER A 48 26.88 1.78 -20.36
N SER A 49 28.10 1.35 -20.05
CA SER A 49 28.82 1.63 -18.82
C SER A 49 28.01 1.56 -17.52
N SER A 50 28.16 0.43 -16.82
CA SER A 50 27.80 0.27 -15.41
C SER A 50 28.43 1.38 -14.56
N THR A 51 27.70 2.47 -14.35
CA THR A 51 27.96 3.40 -13.26
C THR A 51 27.39 2.75 -12.02
N THR A 52 28.26 2.09 -11.24
CA THR A 52 28.03 1.76 -9.84
C THR A 52 27.75 3.07 -9.10
N GLN A 53 26.50 3.50 -9.11
CA GLN A 53 26.00 4.42 -8.12
C GLN A 53 26.11 3.71 -6.76
N PRO A 54 26.57 4.37 -5.69
CA PRO A 54 26.44 3.84 -4.34
C PRO A 54 24.95 3.55 -4.13
N GLN A 55 24.58 2.27 -4.16
CA GLN A 55 23.24 1.83 -3.84
C GLN A 55 23.00 2.28 -2.40
N ALA A 56 22.27 3.38 -2.24
CA ALA A 56 21.66 3.74 -0.97
C ALA A 56 20.94 2.47 -0.50
N ALA A 57 21.47 1.86 0.55
CA ALA A 57 21.08 0.52 0.99
C ALA A 57 19.55 0.43 1.00
N ALA A 58 18.99 -0.42 0.14
CA ALA A 58 17.55 -0.63 0.13
C ALA A 58 17.12 -0.95 1.57
N PRO A 59 16.10 -0.27 2.12
CA PRO A 59 15.76 -0.41 3.53
C PRO A 59 15.45 -1.88 3.80
N ILE A 60 16.25 -2.51 4.68
CA ILE A 60 16.09 -3.91 5.04
C ILE A 60 14.74 -4.06 5.75
N PRO A 61 13.80 -4.87 5.21
CA PRO A 61 12.52 -5.07 5.86
C PRO A 61 12.69 -5.79 7.20
N THR A 62 11.95 -5.33 8.20
CA THR A 62 11.77 -6.05 9.46
C THR A 62 10.50 -6.89 9.36
N ARG A 63 10.66 -8.22 9.32
CA ARG A 63 9.52 -9.15 9.35
C ARG A 63 8.87 -9.12 10.72
N LEU A 64 7.59 -8.75 10.77
CA LEU A 64 6.84 -8.69 12.03
C LEU A 64 6.35 -10.08 12.43
N PHE A 65 5.67 -10.78 11.51
CA PHE A 65 5.19 -12.13 11.72
C PHE A 65 4.79 -12.79 10.40
N ASN A 66 4.63 -14.11 10.44
CA ASN A 66 4.13 -14.92 9.34
C ASN A 66 2.97 -15.79 9.84
N ILE A 67 1.88 -15.83 9.08
CA ILE A 67 0.73 -16.71 9.33
C ILE A 67 0.83 -17.87 8.33
N PRO A 68 1.28 -19.05 8.75
CA PRO A 68 1.33 -20.21 7.86
C PRO A 68 -0.08 -20.65 7.48
N ALA A 69 -0.28 -21.01 6.22
CA ALA A 69 -1.56 -21.50 5.72
C ALA A 69 -1.34 -22.63 4.71
N LYS A 70 -2.19 -23.66 4.75
CA LYS A 70 -2.10 -24.79 3.82
C LYS A 70 -2.47 -24.41 2.38
N SER A 71 -3.40 -23.46 2.24
CA SER A 71 -3.77 -22.88 0.96
C SER A 71 -4.41 -21.51 1.18
N ILE A 72 -4.10 -20.56 0.30
CA ILE A 72 -4.65 -19.21 0.31
C ILE A 72 -5.33 -18.94 -1.04
N LYS A 73 -6.45 -18.24 -1.02
CA LYS A 73 -7.06 -17.67 -2.22
C LYS A 73 -6.62 -16.21 -2.33
N PRO A 74 -5.54 -15.90 -3.07
CA PRO A 74 -4.92 -14.58 -3.03
C PRO A 74 -5.88 -13.46 -3.46
N GLY A 75 -6.70 -13.69 -4.49
CA GLY A 75 -7.67 -12.71 -4.96
C GLY A 75 -8.69 -12.30 -3.90
N GLY A 76 -9.34 -13.27 -3.23
CA GLY A 76 -10.33 -12.99 -2.19
C GLY A 76 -9.70 -12.36 -0.94
N MET A 77 -8.53 -12.86 -0.52
CA MET A 77 -7.80 -12.33 0.62
C MET A 77 -7.35 -10.89 0.40
N ARG A 78 -6.87 -10.57 -0.81
CA ARG A 78 -6.48 -9.21 -1.20
C ARG A 78 -7.64 -8.23 -1.10
N VAL A 79 -8.83 -8.61 -1.56
CA VAL A 79 -10.01 -7.74 -1.48
C VAL A 79 -10.39 -7.45 -0.03
N VAL A 80 -10.44 -8.49 0.82
CA VAL A 80 -10.79 -8.34 2.24
C VAL A 80 -9.75 -7.49 2.98
N LEU A 81 -8.46 -7.79 2.79
CA LEU A 81 -7.38 -7.01 3.39
C LEU A 81 -7.35 -5.57 2.87
N GLY A 82 -7.57 -5.38 1.58
CA GLY A 82 -7.66 -4.05 0.96
C GLY A 82 -8.73 -3.18 1.60
N PHE A 83 -9.94 -3.71 1.81
CA PHE A 83 -11.00 -2.99 2.52
C PHE A 83 -10.61 -2.65 3.97
N SER A 84 -9.98 -3.60 4.67
CA SER A 84 -9.50 -3.35 6.03
C SER A 84 -8.44 -2.24 6.06
N LEU A 85 -7.49 -2.24 5.13
CA LEU A 85 -6.43 -1.22 5.06
C LEU A 85 -6.98 0.15 4.68
N ILE A 86 -7.95 0.22 3.76
CA ILE A 86 -8.65 1.47 3.43
C ILE A 86 -9.34 2.06 4.67
N GLY A 87 -9.94 1.21 5.51
CA GLY A 87 -10.51 1.64 6.79
C GLY A 87 -9.49 2.22 7.78
N LEU A 88 -8.21 1.82 7.68
CA LEU A 88 -7.13 2.28 8.55
C LEU A 88 -6.38 3.50 8.01
N GLN A 89 -6.72 4.00 6.81
CA GLN A 89 -6.01 5.12 6.17
C GLN A 89 -6.02 6.42 7.00
N ASN A 90 -7.04 6.59 7.83
CA ASN A 90 -7.27 7.79 8.63
C ASN A 90 -6.86 7.64 10.11
N THR A 91 -5.90 6.76 10.40
CA THR A 91 -5.41 6.54 11.78
C THR A 91 -3.88 6.59 11.80
N PRO A 92 -3.22 7.40 12.66
CA PRO A 92 -3.76 8.34 13.67
C PRO A 92 -4.65 9.44 13.11
N ASP A 93 -4.22 10.06 12.02
CA ASP A 93 -4.80 11.27 11.48
C ASP A 93 -5.39 11.00 10.10
N GLN A 94 -6.22 11.91 9.63
CA GLN A 94 -6.80 11.81 8.29
C GLN A 94 -5.70 11.75 7.22
N GLY A 95 -5.76 10.72 6.37
CA GLY A 95 -4.78 10.51 5.30
C GLY A 95 -3.37 10.16 5.79
N SER A 96 -3.21 9.70 7.03
CA SER A 96 -1.93 9.22 7.56
C SER A 96 -1.33 8.11 6.71
N TRP A 97 -2.15 7.18 6.23
CA TRP A 97 -1.69 6.06 5.41
C TRP A 97 -2.35 6.07 4.05
N LYS A 98 -1.55 5.72 3.03
CA LYS A 98 -2.01 5.53 1.67
C LYS A 98 -1.83 4.07 1.29
N ALA A 99 -2.94 3.39 0.99
CA ALA A 99 -2.88 2.03 0.45
C ALA A 99 -2.38 2.09 -1.01
N ASN A 100 -1.42 1.22 -1.33
CA ASN A 100 -0.89 1.02 -2.66
C ASN A 100 -1.06 -0.45 -3.04
N GLN A 101 -1.77 -0.70 -4.14
CA GLN A 101 -1.91 -2.05 -4.68
C GLN A 101 -0.74 -2.31 -5.63
N SER A 102 0.38 -2.74 -5.04
CA SER A 102 1.65 -2.96 -5.74
C SER A 102 1.59 -4.13 -6.72
N SER A 103 0.95 -5.24 -6.32
CA SER A 103 0.75 -6.40 -7.19
C SER A 103 -0.49 -7.21 -6.78
N ASP A 104 -0.73 -8.34 -7.45
CA ASP A 104 -1.85 -9.24 -7.14
C ASP A 104 -1.68 -10.01 -5.83
N THR A 105 -0.45 -10.17 -5.37
CA THR A 105 -0.11 -10.89 -4.13
C THR A 105 0.43 -9.96 -3.04
N VAL A 106 0.77 -8.72 -3.38
CA VAL A 106 1.38 -7.77 -2.44
C VAL A 106 0.46 -6.57 -2.25
N LEU A 107 0.15 -6.27 -0.98
CA LEU A 107 -0.53 -5.05 -0.58
C LEU A 107 0.44 -4.21 0.24
N ASP A 108 0.70 -3.01 -0.24
CA ASP A 108 1.58 -2.07 0.43
C ASP A 108 0.75 -0.92 1.02
N MET A 109 1.24 -0.37 2.10
CA MET A 109 0.67 0.81 2.74
C MET A 109 1.81 1.72 3.14
N VAL A 110 1.82 2.92 2.59
CA VAL A 110 2.90 3.89 2.77
C VAL A 110 2.40 5.02 3.65
N PHE A 111 3.19 5.41 4.64
CA PHE A 111 2.87 6.55 5.49
C PHE A 111 3.05 7.85 4.68
N ARG A 112 2.25 8.88 4.97
CA ARG A 112 2.14 10.11 4.15
C ARG A 112 3.47 10.83 3.86
N ASP A 113 4.46 10.67 4.73
CA ASP A 113 5.78 11.31 4.63
C ASP A 113 6.86 10.36 4.03
N ASN A 114 6.46 9.16 3.60
CA ASN A 114 7.33 8.09 3.12
C ASN A 114 8.38 7.61 4.13
N SER A 115 8.24 7.93 5.43
CA SER A 115 9.15 7.49 6.48
C SER A 115 8.97 6.01 6.84
N ALA A 116 7.77 5.50 6.66
CA ALA A 116 7.40 4.13 7.00
C ALA A 116 6.55 3.50 5.90
N MET A 117 6.73 2.19 5.72
CA MET A 117 5.90 1.38 4.84
C MET A 117 5.60 0.04 5.51
N PHE A 118 4.41 -0.47 5.25
CA PHE A 118 3.96 -1.78 5.67
C PHE A 118 3.58 -2.58 4.44
N SER A 119 4.10 -3.79 4.33
CA SER A 119 3.84 -4.68 3.19
C SER A 119 3.26 -6.00 3.68
N ILE A 120 2.20 -6.45 3.01
CA ILE A 120 1.58 -7.75 3.21
C ILE A 120 1.82 -8.56 1.96
N THR A 121 2.54 -9.67 2.10
CA THR A 121 2.78 -10.62 1.00
C THR A 121 1.92 -11.86 1.20
N LEU A 122 1.03 -12.11 0.24
CA LEU A 122 0.21 -13.31 0.12
C LEU A 122 0.99 -14.35 -0.69
N GLY A 123 1.69 -15.24 -0.01
CA GLY A 123 2.39 -16.37 -0.62
C GLY A 123 1.55 -17.64 -0.64
N ASP A 124 2.08 -18.68 -1.28
CA ASP A 124 1.45 -20.00 -1.31
C ASP A 124 1.51 -20.69 0.08
N ASP A 125 2.61 -20.48 0.80
CA ASP A 125 2.87 -21.09 2.12
C ASP A 125 2.21 -20.33 3.29
N GLY A 126 1.76 -19.09 3.07
CA GLY A 126 1.27 -18.23 4.14
C GLY A 126 1.21 -16.75 3.82
N ILE A 127 0.85 -15.97 4.83
CA ILE A 127 0.76 -14.50 4.78
C ILE A 127 1.89 -13.92 5.61
N SER A 128 2.81 -13.20 4.95
CA SER A 128 3.93 -12.52 5.60
C SER A 128 3.67 -11.03 5.74
N PHE A 129 4.09 -10.48 6.87
CA PHE A 129 3.95 -9.06 7.19
C PHE A 129 5.32 -8.46 7.46
N ASP A 130 5.69 -7.49 6.64
CA ASP A 130 6.99 -6.85 6.66
C ASP A 130 6.82 -5.34 6.88
N ARG A 131 7.63 -4.75 7.77
CA ARG A 131 7.68 -3.31 8.05
C ARG A 131 8.99 -2.74 7.52
N TYR A 132 8.91 -1.57 6.90
CA TYR A 132 10.04 -0.77 6.44
C TYR A 132 10.03 0.59 7.17
N GLY A 133 11.22 1.15 7.34
CA GLY A 133 11.42 2.40 8.07
C GLY A 133 11.86 2.20 9.52
N THR A 134 12.22 3.29 10.18
CA THR A 134 12.74 3.28 11.55
C THR A 134 11.58 3.07 12.55
N PRO A 135 11.76 2.28 13.63
CA PRO A 135 10.73 2.03 14.64
C PRO A 135 10.15 3.29 15.27
#